data_AF-A0A7W0M6E4-F1
#
_entry.id   AF-A0A7W0M6E4-F1
#
_cell.length_a   1.000
_cell.length_b   1.000
_cell.length_c   1.000
_cell.angle_alpha   90.00
_cell.angle_beta   90.00
_cell.angle_gamma   90.00
#
_symmetry.space_group_name_H-M   'P 1'
#
loop_
_entity.id
_entity.type
_entity.pdbx_description
1 polymer ?
#
loop_
_entity_poly.entity_id
_entity_poly.type
_entity_poly.pdbx_seq_one_letter_code
_entity_poly.pdbx_strand_id
1 'polypeptide(L)'
;MPTRMVATAQNAWRRCRVWLAGSFIAAYLATLGMGLFCHTFNWNSGVHPMMYYVVWDMFCGWAAHECRYHVLAEGVSGQFYEVVPGPWGELRPHGDLGRHDYDPDAVHAGRIAMNVLRHSSHEDITRLLVVEENWPKKFNMPDDQWAARWDEPKDPKRYYTLRHVITADGVLLHTYSNFYTQQNSLGILSNPRLASEVHRSQPFYAVDVRRDPFGMSASLGDTATASPRFGSPLGN
;
A
#
# COMPACT_ATOMS: atom_id res chain seq x y z
N MET A 1 -56.03 -16.24 -27.67
CA MET A 1 -54.83 -16.19 -28.55
C MET A 1 -53.62 -15.39 -28.01
N PRO A 2 -53.72 -14.20 -27.37
CA PRO A 2 -52.55 -13.31 -27.20
C PRO A 2 -51.40 -13.89 -26.36
N THR A 3 -51.68 -14.77 -25.40
CA THR A 3 -50.69 -15.40 -24.52
C THR A 3 -49.57 -16.16 -25.25
N ARG A 4 -49.83 -16.75 -26.43
CA ARG A 4 -48.78 -17.46 -27.19
C ARG A 4 -47.75 -16.51 -27.80
N MET A 5 -48.16 -15.32 -28.26
CA MET A 5 -47.25 -14.34 -28.87
C MET A 5 -46.33 -13.68 -27.84
N VAL A 6 -46.82 -13.43 -26.64
CA VAL A 6 -45.99 -12.90 -25.53
C VAL A 6 -44.90 -13.89 -25.14
N ALA A 7 -45.24 -15.19 -25.04
CA ALA A 7 -44.28 -16.24 -24.71
C ALA A 7 -43.17 -16.42 -25.77
N THR A 8 -43.51 -16.33 -27.07
CA THR A 8 -42.49 -16.41 -28.13
C THR A 8 -41.55 -15.20 -28.13
N ALA A 9 -42.06 -13.98 -27.92
CA ALA A 9 -41.24 -12.78 -27.82
C ALA A 9 -40.28 -12.82 -26.61
N GLN A 10 -40.76 -13.24 -25.44
CA GLN A 10 -39.93 -13.40 -24.24
C GLN A 10 -38.83 -14.47 -24.42
N ASN A 11 -39.13 -15.57 -25.11
CA ASN A 11 -38.15 -16.61 -25.40
C ASN A 11 -37.09 -16.16 -26.43
N ALA A 12 -37.47 -15.38 -27.44
CA ALA A 12 -36.53 -14.75 -28.37
C ALA A 12 -35.60 -13.78 -27.62
N TRP A 13 -36.15 -12.89 -26.79
CA TRP A 13 -35.39 -11.94 -25.98
C TRP A 13 -34.38 -12.62 -25.05
N ARG A 14 -34.78 -13.71 -24.36
CA ARG A 14 -33.85 -14.53 -23.55
C ARG A 14 -32.70 -15.09 -24.37
N ARG A 15 -32.96 -15.63 -25.57
CA ARG A 15 -31.91 -16.15 -26.46
C ARG A 15 -30.96 -15.03 -26.92
N CYS A 16 -31.47 -13.88 -27.34
CA CYS A 16 -30.64 -12.74 -27.73
C CYS A 16 -29.74 -12.26 -26.59
N ARG A 17 -30.24 -12.20 -25.35
CA ARG A 17 -29.43 -11.84 -24.17
C ARG A 17 -28.31 -12.85 -23.89
N VAL A 18 -28.56 -14.14 -24.05
CA VAL A 18 -27.52 -15.19 -23.89
C VAL A 18 -26.44 -15.06 -24.97
N TRP A 19 -26.83 -14.86 -26.23
CA TRP A 19 -25.86 -14.65 -27.32
C TRP A 19 -25.05 -13.36 -27.14
N LEU A 20 -25.67 -12.24 -26.76
CA LEU A 20 -24.96 -10.99 -26.49
C LEU A 20 -23.97 -11.12 -25.32
N ALA A 21 -24.37 -11.78 -24.22
CA ALA A 21 -23.48 -12.04 -23.09
C ALA A 21 -22.32 -12.98 -23.47
N GLY A 22 -22.59 -14.05 -24.21
CA GLY A 22 -21.56 -14.98 -24.71
C GLY A 22 -20.55 -14.30 -25.63
N SER A 23 -21.02 -13.50 -26.59
CA SER A 23 -20.15 -12.72 -27.49
C SER A 23 -19.33 -11.66 -26.74
N PHE A 24 -19.91 -11.00 -25.74
CA PHE A 24 -19.18 -10.04 -24.90
C PHE A 24 -18.06 -10.73 -24.10
N ILE A 25 -18.37 -11.85 -23.44
CA ILE A 25 -17.37 -12.64 -22.70
C ILE A 25 -16.27 -13.16 -23.63
N ALA A 26 -16.62 -13.68 -24.80
CA ALA A 26 -15.65 -14.16 -25.79
C ALA A 26 -14.74 -13.04 -26.31
N ALA A 27 -15.29 -11.86 -26.63
CA ALA A 27 -14.51 -10.70 -27.08
C ALA A 27 -13.59 -10.15 -25.97
N TYR A 28 -14.07 -10.11 -24.73
CA TYR A 28 -13.27 -9.71 -23.57
C TYR A 28 -12.10 -10.67 -23.33
N LEU A 29 -12.36 -11.98 -23.26
CA LEU A 29 -11.32 -13.01 -23.08
C LEU A 29 -10.31 -13.04 -24.23
N ALA A 30 -10.76 -12.84 -25.48
CA ALA A 30 -9.87 -12.71 -26.63
C ALA A 30 -8.97 -11.46 -26.52
N THR A 31 -9.48 -10.35 -25.98
CA THR A 31 -8.72 -9.12 -25.78
C THR A 31 -7.69 -9.28 -24.65
N LEU A 32 -8.06 -9.91 -23.53
CA LEU A 32 -7.13 -10.30 -22.46
C LEU A 32 -6.02 -11.23 -22.98
N GLY A 33 -6.38 -12.27 -23.72
CA GLY A 33 -5.45 -13.26 -24.28
C GLY A 33 -4.47 -12.66 -25.30
N MET A 34 -4.95 -11.76 -26.17
CA MET A 34 -4.11 -10.99 -27.08
C MET A 34 -3.16 -10.07 -26.31
N GLY A 35 -3.61 -9.43 -25.23
CA GLY A 35 -2.77 -8.58 -24.40
C GLY A 35 -1.67 -9.33 -23.65
N LEU A 36 -1.98 -10.54 -23.15
CA LEU A 36 -0.98 -11.45 -22.60
C LEU A 36 0.04 -11.83 -23.67
N PHE A 37 -0.40 -12.23 -24.87
CA PHE A 37 0.50 -12.58 -25.98
C PHE A 37 1.45 -11.43 -26.36
N CYS A 38 0.94 -10.21 -26.55
CA CYS A 38 1.76 -9.04 -26.87
C CYS A 38 2.83 -8.77 -25.79
N HIS A 39 2.48 -8.89 -24.50
CA HIS A 39 3.44 -8.74 -23.41
C HIS A 39 4.46 -9.89 -23.34
N THR A 40 4.02 -11.14 -23.40
CA THR A 40 4.90 -12.33 -23.30
C THR A 40 5.94 -12.39 -24.42
N PHE A 41 5.58 -11.93 -25.63
CA PHE A 41 6.46 -11.97 -26.80
C PHE A 41 7.05 -10.60 -27.18
N ASN A 42 6.89 -9.56 -26.35
CA ASN A 42 7.28 -8.16 -26.63
C ASN A 42 6.79 -7.63 -27.99
N TRP A 43 5.65 -8.11 -28.47
CA TRP A 43 5.13 -7.79 -29.79
C TRP A 43 4.26 -6.53 -29.75
N ASN A 44 4.65 -5.52 -30.52
CA ASN A 44 3.91 -4.26 -30.73
C ASN A 44 3.59 -3.47 -29.45
N SER A 45 4.49 -3.52 -28.46
CA SER A 45 4.34 -2.97 -27.10
C SER A 45 4.08 -1.46 -26.97
N GLY A 46 4.18 -0.69 -28.07
CA GLY A 46 3.92 0.75 -28.10
C GLY A 46 2.46 1.16 -28.36
N VAL A 47 1.56 0.24 -28.73
CA VAL A 47 0.24 0.58 -29.32
C VAL A 47 -0.94 0.25 -28.36
N HIS A 48 -0.72 0.43 -27.06
CA HIS A 48 -1.61 -0.09 -26.01
C HIS A 48 -2.69 0.83 -25.38
N PRO A 49 -3.10 2.03 -25.88
CA PRO A 49 -4.16 2.82 -25.23
C PRO A 49 -5.47 2.06 -24.96
N MET A 50 -6.09 1.44 -25.97
CA MET A 50 -7.30 0.62 -25.75
C MET A 50 -7.01 -0.61 -24.88
N MET A 51 -5.78 -1.12 -24.90
CA MET A 51 -5.41 -2.27 -24.08
C MET A 51 -5.30 -1.92 -22.60
N TYR A 52 -4.93 -0.68 -22.23
CA TYR A 52 -5.05 -0.26 -20.83
C TYR A 52 -6.52 -0.21 -20.40
N TYR A 53 -7.38 0.42 -21.20
CA TYR A 53 -8.81 0.55 -20.86
C TYR A 53 -9.59 -0.78 -20.82
N VAL A 54 -9.02 -1.90 -21.31
CA VAL A 54 -9.64 -3.24 -21.23
C VAL A 54 -8.87 -4.22 -20.32
N VAL A 55 -7.55 -4.02 -20.11
CA VAL A 55 -6.68 -4.98 -19.38
C VAL A 55 -6.03 -4.35 -18.13
N TRP A 56 -5.67 -3.07 -18.12
CA TRP A 56 -4.98 -2.39 -17.00
C TRP A 56 -5.92 -2.23 -15.77
N ASP A 57 -7.24 -2.30 -15.92
CA ASP A 57 -8.16 -2.43 -14.77
C ASP A 57 -7.85 -3.67 -13.87
N MET A 58 -7.27 -4.73 -14.43
CA MET A 58 -6.79 -5.89 -13.67
C MET A 58 -5.36 -5.73 -13.09
N PHE A 59 -4.60 -4.72 -13.49
CA PHE A 59 -3.25 -4.44 -12.96
C PHE A 59 -3.33 -3.43 -11.81
N CYS A 60 -3.93 -3.88 -10.71
CA CYS A 60 -4.07 -3.15 -9.45
C CYS A 60 -2.71 -2.95 -8.74
N GLY A 61 -1.82 -2.12 -9.29
CA GLY A 61 -0.45 -1.99 -8.78
C GLY A 61 0.31 -0.68 -9.07
N TRP A 62 -0.21 0.24 -9.88
CA TRP A 62 0.52 1.50 -10.15
C TRP A 62 0.27 2.55 -9.07
N ALA A 63 0.92 2.38 -7.91
CA ALA A 63 0.97 3.39 -6.87
C ALA A 63 1.64 4.68 -7.40
N ALA A 64 0.96 5.82 -7.28
CA ALA A 64 1.49 7.14 -7.67
C ALA A 64 2.64 7.63 -6.76
N HIS A 65 2.92 6.92 -5.66
CA HIS A 65 4.07 7.09 -4.80
C HIS A 65 4.95 5.83 -4.81
N GLU A 66 6.20 5.98 -4.39
CA GLU A 66 7.06 4.91 -3.89
C GLU A 66 7.11 4.99 -2.36
N CYS A 67 7.34 3.86 -1.70
CA CYS A 67 7.65 3.75 -0.28
C CYS A 67 8.88 2.83 -0.12
N ARG A 68 9.79 3.15 0.82
CA ARG A 68 11.03 2.41 1.14
C ARG A 68 11.25 2.38 2.67
N TYR A 69 11.94 1.36 3.17
CA TYR A 69 12.09 1.15 4.62
C TYR A 69 13.54 1.20 5.11
N HIS A 70 13.94 2.38 5.59
CA HIS A 70 15.21 2.58 6.29
C HIS A 70 15.11 1.95 7.69
N VAL A 71 15.98 0.99 8.00
CA VAL A 71 16.03 0.37 9.33
C VAL A 71 17.31 0.79 10.03
N LEU A 72 17.16 1.53 11.12
CA LEU A 72 18.25 2.16 11.85
C LEU A 72 18.37 1.54 13.25
N ALA A 73 19.59 1.36 13.74
CA ALA A 73 19.90 1.03 15.13
C ALA A 73 20.54 2.23 15.83
N GLU A 74 20.09 2.55 17.03
CA GLU A 74 20.62 3.64 17.86
C GLU A 74 21.52 3.06 18.94
N GLY A 75 22.82 3.32 18.84
CA GLY A 75 23.81 2.83 19.81
C GLY A 75 23.80 3.63 21.12
N VAL A 76 24.48 3.11 22.15
CA VAL A 76 24.60 3.79 23.47
C VAL A 76 25.32 5.15 23.39
N SER A 77 26.12 5.40 22.35
CA SER A 77 26.69 6.73 22.04
C SER A 77 25.67 7.75 21.49
N GLY A 78 24.46 7.32 21.13
CA GLY A 78 23.47 8.12 20.41
C GLY A 78 23.76 8.27 18.91
N GLN A 79 24.71 7.51 18.36
CA GLN A 79 24.88 7.38 16.91
C GLN A 79 23.84 6.45 16.30
N PHE A 80 23.49 6.72 15.03
CA PHE A 80 22.54 5.93 14.24
C PHE A 80 23.28 5.15 13.16
N TYR A 81 23.01 3.85 13.09
CA TYR A 81 23.61 2.92 12.13
C TYR A 81 22.51 2.32 11.26
N GLU A 82 22.65 2.40 9.94
CA GLU A 82 21.76 1.68 9.03
C GLU A 82 22.09 0.19 9.09
N VAL A 83 21.11 -0.65 9.44
CA VAL A 83 21.29 -2.10 9.63
C VAL A 83 20.76 -2.92 8.45
N VAL A 84 20.57 -2.28 7.30
CA VAL A 84 20.23 -2.92 6.01
C VAL A 84 20.95 -2.13 4.91
N PRO A 85 21.60 -2.78 3.92
CA PRO A 85 21.78 -4.22 3.75
C PRO A 85 22.67 -4.86 4.82
N GLY A 86 22.56 -6.19 4.95
CA GLY A 86 23.39 -6.96 5.88
C GLY A 86 24.84 -7.16 5.38
N PRO A 87 25.75 -7.67 6.23
CA PRO A 87 27.17 -7.84 5.90
C PRO A 87 27.45 -8.85 4.76
N TRP A 88 26.46 -9.67 4.40
CA TRP A 88 26.46 -10.56 3.23
C TRP A 88 26.00 -9.88 1.93
N GLY A 89 25.78 -8.57 1.94
CA GLY A 89 25.27 -7.79 0.81
C GLY A 89 23.74 -7.82 0.67
N GLU A 90 23.23 -7.21 -0.40
CA GLU A 90 21.80 -7.05 -0.63
C GLU A 90 21.22 -8.07 -1.61
N LEU A 91 20.15 -8.75 -1.19
CA LEU A 91 19.31 -9.53 -2.10
C LEU A 91 18.24 -8.63 -2.73
N ARG A 92 18.30 -8.47 -4.05
CA ARG A 92 17.32 -7.73 -4.87
C ARG A 92 16.65 -8.68 -5.87
N PRO A 93 15.50 -9.31 -5.55
CA PRO A 93 14.84 -10.27 -6.43
C PRO A 93 14.29 -9.66 -7.73
N HIS A 94 13.81 -8.41 -7.67
CA HIS A 94 13.22 -7.70 -8.80
C HIS A 94 13.66 -6.23 -8.81
N GLY A 95 14.52 -5.85 -9.76
CA GLY A 95 14.96 -4.48 -9.95
C GLY A 95 15.94 -3.98 -8.89
N ASP A 96 15.75 -2.75 -8.43
CA ASP A 96 16.58 -2.06 -7.43
C ASP A 96 16.13 -2.29 -5.98
N LEU A 97 14.93 -2.85 -5.76
CA LEU A 97 14.33 -3.02 -4.43
C LEU A 97 15.15 -3.96 -3.54
N GLY A 98 15.45 -3.53 -2.33
CA GLY A 98 16.03 -4.41 -1.31
C GLY A 98 14.99 -5.38 -0.77
N ARG A 99 15.40 -6.56 -0.26
CA ARG A 99 14.47 -7.55 0.34
C ARG A 99 13.53 -6.95 1.40
N HIS A 100 13.95 -5.89 2.08
CA HIS A 100 13.20 -5.20 3.12
C HIS A 100 12.04 -4.33 2.56
N ASP A 101 12.19 -3.77 1.36
CA ASP A 101 11.15 -2.96 0.69
C ASP A 101 9.89 -3.77 0.33
N TYR A 102 10.01 -5.10 0.20
CA TYR A 102 8.89 -6.00 -0.09
C TYR A 102 7.99 -6.30 1.13
N ASP A 103 8.27 -5.70 2.29
CA ASP A 103 7.41 -5.77 3.48
C ASP A 103 6.65 -4.44 3.65
N PRO A 104 5.47 -4.27 3.00
CA PRO A 104 4.78 -2.98 2.94
C PRO A 104 4.27 -2.47 4.29
N ASP A 105 4.26 -3.30 5.33
CA ASP A 105 3.93 -2.93 6.70
C ASP A 105 5.14 -2.93 7.64
N ALA A 106 6.33 -3.31 7.15
CA ALA A 106 7.60 -3.49 7.87
C ALA A 106 7.58 -4.49 9.05
N VAL A 107 6.71 -5.51 8.97
CA VAL A 107 6.47 -6.52 10.02
C VAL A 107 7.74 -7.31 10.40
N HIS A 108 8.63 -7.53 9.43
CA HIS A 108 9.86 -8.30 9.60
C HIS A 108 11.09 -7.43 9.85
N ALA A 109 10.99 -6.10 9.81
CA ALA A 109 12.15 -5.19 9.92
C ALA A 109 12.97 -5.43 11.20
N GLY A 110 12.30 -5.64 12.35
CA GLY A 110 12.98 -6.02 13.60
C GLY A 110 13.73 -7.36 13.51
N ARG A 111 13.16 -8.37 12.82
CA ARG A 111 13.85 -9.66 12.60
C ARG A 111 15.04 -9.54 11.66
N ILE A 112 14.95 -8.67 10.64
CA ILE A 112 16.05 -8.37 9.71
C ILE A 112 17.19 -7.67 10.47
N ALA A 113 16.89 -6.60 11.19
CA ALA A 113 17.85 -5.87 12.02
C ALA A 113 18.55 -6.77 13.04
N MET A 114 17.80 -7.55 13.83
CA MET A 114 18.37 -8.49 14.80
C MET A 114 19.23 -9.58 14.14
N ASN A 115 18.94 -9.98 12.90
CA ASN A 115 19.79 -10.90 12.16
C ASN A 115 21.07 -10.22 11.63
N VAL A 116 21.03 -8.93 11.29
CA VAL A 116 22.22 -8.18 10.86
C VAL A 116 23.16 -7.90 12.04
N LEU A 117 22.62 -7.37 13.15
CA LEU A 117 23.40 -7.06 14.36
C LEU A 117 24.15 -8.29 14.90
N ARG A 118 23.51 -9.46 14.92
CA ARG A 118 24.15 -10.75 15.29
C ARG A 118 25.38 -11.15 14.46
N HIS A 119 25.62 -10.50 13.32
CA HIS A 119 26.70 -10.82 12.39
C HIS A 119 27.55 -9.58 12.00
N SER A 120 27.39 -8.44 12.70
CA SER A 120 28.21 -7.25 12.52
C SER A 120 28.88 -6.84 13.84
N SER A 121 29.89 -5.97 13.75
CA SER A 121 30.56 -5.40 14.93
C SER A 121 30.02 -3.99 15.16
N HIS A 122 29.40 -3.76 16.31
CA HIS A 122 28.77 -2.50 16.69
C HIS A 122 28.89 -2.29 18.21
N GLU A 123 28.59 -1.08 18.69
CA GLU A 123 28.40 -0.81 20.13
C GLU A 123 27.05 -1.38 20.62
N ASP A 124 26.83 -1.42 21.93
CA ASP A 124 25.52 -1.84 22.47
C ASP A 124 24.39 -0.98 21.89
N ILE A 125 23.35 -1.63 21.39
CA ILE A 125 22.18 -0.96 20.80
C ILE A 125 21.15 -0.69 21.89
N THR A 126 20.50 0.46 21.84
CA THR A 126 19.43 0.87 22.77
C THR A 126 18.04 0.55 22.19
N ARG A 127 17.83 0.88 20.91
CA ARG A 127 16.58 0.64 20.16
C ARG A 127 16.83 0.58 18.67
N LEU A 128 15.86 0.06 17.95
CA LEU A 128 15.77 0.10 16.49
C LEU A 128 14.62 1.02 16.08
N LEU A 129 14.84 1.81 15.04
CA LEU A 129 13.85 2.69 14.42
C LEU A 129 13.63 2.22 12.98
N VAL A 130 12.37 2.02 12.60
CA VAL A 130 11.98 1.80 11.21
C VAL A 130 11.43 3.11 10.67
N VAL A 131 12.12 3.72 9.73
CA VAL A 131 11.71 4.97 9.07
C VAL A 131 11.21 4.65 7.67
N GLU A 132 9.97 5.03 7.40
CA GLU A 132 9.31 4.91 6.13
C GLU A 132 9.64 6.16 5.29
N GLU A 133 10.35 5.99 4.18
CA GLU A 133 10.55 7.04 3.18
C GLU A 133 9.52 6.92 2.07
N ASN A 134 8.74 7.98 1.84
CA ASN A 134 7.77 8.06 0.75
C ASN A 134 8.12 9.16 -0.25
N TRP A 135 7.81 8.94 -1.52
CA TRP A 135 7.81 10.01 -2.51
C TRP A 135 6.79 9.88 -3.64
N PRO A 136 6.18 10.99 -4.11
CA PRO A 136 5.37 11.00 -5.32
C PRO A 136 6.25 10.78 -6.56
N LYS A 137 5.99 9.71 -7.32
CA LYS A 137 6.78 9.31 -8.51
C LYS A 137 6.83 10.38 -9.60
N LYS A 138 5.82 11.25 -9.67
CA LYS A 138 5.78 12.39 -10.59
C LYS A 138 6.98 13.34 -10.41
N PHE A 139 7.43 13.60 -9.19
CA PHE A 139 8.45 14.61 -8.90
C PHE A 139 9.87 14.02 -8.77
N ASN A 140 9.98 12.70 -8.60
CA ASN A 140 11.25 11.98 -8.45
C ASN A 140 11.54 11.04 -9.63
N MET A 141 11.05 11.36 -10.84
CA MET A 141 11.41 10.59 -12.03
C MET A 141 12.89 10.81 -12.42
N PRO A 142 13.50 9.92 -13.24
CA PRO A 142 14.86 10.09 -13.76
C PRO A 142 15.08 11.44 -14.46
N ASP A 143 16.29 12.00 -14.34
CA ASP A 143 16.61 13.36 -14.80
C ASP A 143 16.52 13.52 -16.33
N ASP A 144 16.82 12.48 -17.10
CA ASP A 144 16.60 12.40 -18.54
C ASP A 144 15.09 12.50 -18.88
N GLN A 145 14.24 11.81 -18.12
CA GLN A 145 12.79 11.82 -18.33
C GLN A 145 12.13 13.14 -17.89
N TRP A 146 12.74 13.84 -16.93
CA TRP A 146 12.33 15.18 -16.53
C TRP A 146 12.75 16.23 -17.58
N ALA A 147 14.03 16.27 -17.95
CA ALA A 147 14.57 17.22 -18.92
C ALA A 147 13.97 17.05 -20.34
N ALA A 148 13.51 15.85 -20.69
CA ALA A 148 12.76 15.60 -21.93
C ALA A 148 11.32 16.15 -21.94
N ARG A 149 10.87 16.79 -20.85
CA ARG A 149 9.48 17.25 -20.65
C ARG A 149 9.33 18.65 -20.04
N TRP A 150 10.33 19.11 -19.28
CA TRP A 150 10.31 20.41 -18.61
C TRP A 150 11.69 21.08 -18.66
N ASP A 151 11.71 22.37 -18.96
CA ASP A 151 12.92 23.20 -18.94
C ASP A 151 13.32 23.65 -17.51
N GLU A 152 12.49 23.40 -16.51
CA GLU A 152 12.74 23.77 -15.10
C GLU A 152 13.59 22.70 -14.38
N PRO A 153 14.49 23.10 -13.45
CA PRO A 153 15.27 22.14 -12.66
C PRO A 153 14.35 21.29 -11.78
N LYS A 154 14.57 19.97 -11.76
CA LYS A 154 13.81 19.04 -10.93
C LYS A 154 14.02 19.34 -9.44
N ASP A 155 12.93 19.36 -8.69
CA ASP A 155 12.89 19.59 -7.24
C ASP A 155 12.35 18.33 -6.52
N PRO A 156 13.21 17.37 -6.13
CA PRO A 156 12.78 16.07 -5.61
C PRO A 156 12.07 16.20 -4.26
N LYS A 157 10.95 15.49 -4.11
CA LYS A 157 10.16 15.46 -2.86
C LYS A 157 10.30 14.09 -2.21
N ARG A 158 10.84 14.05 -0.99
CA ARG A 158 10.98 12.85 -0.14
C ARG A 158 10.42 13.20 1.23
N TYR A 159 9.66 12.28 1.82
CA TYR A 159 8.99 12.44 3.11
C TYR A 159 9.37 11.27 4.00
N TYR A 160 9.83 11.56 5.22
CA TYR A 160 10.26 10.53 6.17
C TYR A 160 9.31 10.49 7.37
N THR A 161 8.75 9.33 7.66
CA THR A 161 7.85 9.08 8.79
C THR A 161 8.32 7.89 9.59
N LEU A 162 8.44 8.04 10.92
CA LEU A 162 8.74 6.92 11.81
C LEU A 162 7.57 5.92 11.77
N ARG A 163 7.84 4.65 11.49
CA ARG A 163 6.85 3.57 11.35
C ARG A 163 6.83 2.64 12.55
N HIS A 164 8.01 2.19 13.03
CA HIS A 164 8.12 1.36 14.23
C HIS A 164 9.26 1.81 15.14
N VAL A 165 9.09 1.60 16.45
CA VAL A 165 10.15 1.64 17.46
C VAL A 165 10.21 0.27 18.13
N ILE A 166 11.40 -0.31 18.22
CA ILE A 166 11.64 -1.70 18.65
C ILE A 166 12.80 -1.69 19.66
N THR A 167 12.79 -2.54 20.69
CA THR A 167 13.92 -2.69 21.63
C THR A 167 15.15 -3.27 20.94
N ALA A 168 16.31 -3.15 21.61
CA ALA A 168 17.54 -3.86 21.25
C ALA A 168 17.39 -5.39 21.17
N ASP A 169 16.38 -5.99 21.81
CA ASP A 169 16.07 -7.43 21.73
C ASP A 169 15.16 -7.80 20.54
N GLY A 170 14.63 -6.81 19.82
CA GLY A 170 13.65 -7.01 18.74
C GLY A 170 12.19 -6.99 19.19
N VAL A 171 11.86 -6.49 20.40
CA VAL A 171 10.48 -6.36 20.89
C VAL A 171 9.86 -5.05 20.40
N LEU A 172 8.75 -5.12 19.68
CA LEU A 172 8.03 -3.95 19.17
C LEU A 172 7.44 -3.13 20.32
N LEU A 173 7.86 -1.87 20.46
CA LEU A 173 7.37 -0.93 21.48
C LEU A 173 6.21 -0.08 20.96
N HIS A 174 6.36 0.52 19.77
CA HIS A 174 5.37 1.40 19.16
C HIS A 174 5.28 1.16 17.65
N THR A 175 4.07 1.31 17.12
CA THR A 175 3.77 1.36 15.69
C THR A 175 2.99 2.64 15.40
N TYR A 176 3.38 3.34 14.34
CA TYR A 176 2.69 4.50 13.82
C TYR A 176 1.96 4.12 12.52
N SER A 177 0.91 4.88 12.18
CA SER A 177 0.24 4.77 10.88
C SER A 177 1.25 4.98 9.76
N ASN A 178 1.25 4.10 8.76
CA ASN A 178 2.08 4.30 7.57
C ASN A 178 1.60 5.55 6.79
N PHE A 179 2.44 6.06 5.89
CA PHE A 179 2.16 7.29 5.16
C PHE A 179 0.82 7.24 4.42
N TYR A 180 0.50 6.12 3.76
CA TYR A 180 -0.77 5.95 3.05
C TYR A 180 -1.99 6.05 3.99
N THR A 181 -1.98 5.37 5.14
CA THR A 181 -3.05 5.48 6.15
C THR A 181 -3.15 6.92 6.67
N GLN A 182 -2.03 7.58 6.95
CA GLN A 182 -2.01 8.97 7.41
C GLN A 182 -2.63 9.93 6.36
N GLN A 183 -2.22 9.83 5.09
CA GLN A 183 -2.76 10.67 4.02
C GLN A 183 -4.25 10.39 3.74
N ASN A 184 -4.71 9.14 3.83
CA ASN A 184 -6.13 8.82 3.72
C ASN A 184 -6.95 9.44 4.87
N SER A 185 -6.47 9.31 6.12
CA SER A 185 -7.09 9.96 7.28
C SER A 185 -7.13 11.48 7.13
N LEU A 186 -6.04 12.11 6.67
CA LEU A 186 -5.99 13.56 6.41
C LEU A 186 -6.94 13.97 5.29
N GLY A 187 -7.07 13.20 4.20
CA GLY A 187 -8.00 13.46 3.10
C GLY A 187 -9.48 13.43 3.52
N ILE A 188 -9.83 12.54 4.46
CA ILE A 188 -11.17 12.49 5.05
C ILE A 188 -11.39 13.66 6.03
N LEU A 189 -10.45 13.89 6.96
CA LEU A 189 -10.60 14.85 8.05
C LEU A 189 -10.48 16.32 7.61
N SER A 190 -9.67 16.62 6.59
CA SER A 190 -9.52 17.98 6.03
C SER A 190 -10.75 18.44 5.23
N ASN A 191 -11.62 17.50 4.83
CA ASN A 191 -12.85 17.80 4.11
C ASN A 191 -14.06 17.79 5.09
N PRO A 192 -14.59 18.97 5.49
CA PRO A 192 -15.66 19.03 6.48
C PRO A 192 -16.96 18.36 6.00
N ARG A 193 -17.16 18.21 4.68
CA ARG A 193 -18.30 17.45 4.13
C ARG A 193 -18.13 15.97 4.42
N LEU A 194 -16.97 15.38 4.10
CA LEU A 194 -16.68 13.97 4.36
C LEU A 194 -16.66 13.66 5.86
N ALA A 195 -16.08 14.53 6.69
CA ALA A 195 -16.17 14.40 8.15
C ALA A 195 -17.63 14.39 8.64
N SER A 196 -18.48 15.28 8.12
CA SER A 196 -19.91 15.29 8.47
C SER A 196 -20.68 14.06 7.95
N GLU A 197 -20.25 13.47 6.82
CA GLU A 197 -20.81 12.24 6.27
C GLU A 197 -20.40 11.03 7.13
N VAL A 198 -19.14 10.92 7.54
CA VAL A 198 -18.63 9.89 8.46
C VAL A 198 -19.36 9.91 9.80
N HIS A 199 -19.64 11.08 10.37
CA HIS A 199 -20.42 11.21 11.61
C HIS A 199 -21.92 10.89 11.45
N ARG A 200 -22.45 10.89 10.22
CA ARG A 200 -23.85 10.54 9.92
C ARG A 200 -24.03 9.08 9.49
N SER A 201 -23.01 8.49 8.86
CA SER A 201 -23.02 7.09 8.45
C SER A 201 -22.86 6.17 9.66
N GLN A 202 -23.93 5.48 10.05
CA GLN A 202 -23.73 4.21 10.75
C GLN A 202 -23.15 3.20 9.75
N PRO A 203 -22.14 2.41 10.14
CA PRO A 203 -21.56 1.41 9.25
C PRO A 203 -22.63 0.37 8.88
N PHE A 204 -22.87 0.20 7.58
CA PHE A 204 -23.96 -0.65 7.07
C PHE A 204 -23.80 -2.13 7.45
N TYR A 205 -22.57 -2.53 7.79
CA TYR A 205 -22.25 -3.78 8.46
C TYR A 205 -21.76 -3.44 9.87
N ALA A 206 -22.43 -3.95 10.89
CA ALA A 206 -21.84 -4.00 12.22
C ALA A 206 -20.59 -4.89 12.16
N VAL A 207 -19.41 -4.31 12.44
CA VAL A 207 -18.22 -5.11 12.73
C VAL A 207 -18.44 -5.74 14.09
N ASP A 208 -19.04 -6.93 14.09
CA ASP A 208 -19.18 -7.74 15.30
C ASP A 208 -17.77 -8.08 15.79
N VAL A 209 -17.36 -7.43 16.88
CA VAL A 209 -16.06 -7.66 17.51
C VAL A 209 -16.12 -9.01 18.19
N ARG A 210 -15.83 -10.04 17.38
CA ARG A 210 -15.89 -11.45 17.72
C ARG A 210 -15.13 -11.70 19.01
N ARG A 211 -15.88 -11.75 20.13
CA ARG A 211 -15.35 -12.19 21.42
C ARG A 211 -14.76 -13.57 21.24
N ASP A 212 -13.48 -13.72 21.59
CA ASP A 212 -12.83 -15.02 21.50
C ASP A 212 -13.57 -16.03 22.40
N PRO A 213 -13.96 -17.20 21.86
CA PRO A 213 -14.63 -18.24 22.65
C PRO A 213 -13.69 -18.92 23.65
N PHE A 214 -12.38 -18.64 23.56
CA PHE A 214 -11.36 -19.08 24.49
C PHE A 214 -10.98 -17.91 25.40
N GLY A 215 -11.55 -17.87 26.60
CA GLY A 215 -11.41 -16.76 27.56
C GLY A 215 -10.04 -16.63 28.21
N MET A 216 -8.97 -16.46 27.44
CA MET A 216 -7.68 -15.99 27.93
C MET A 216 -7.69 -14.46 27.98
N SER A 217 -8.31 -13.92 29.03
CA SER A 217 -8.25 -12.49 29.35
C SER A 217 -6.83 -12.11 29.79
N ALA A 218 -5.99 -11.73 28.83
CA ALA A 218 -4.80 -10.94 29.11
C ALA A 218 -5.26 -9.64 29.77
N SER A 219 -4.84 -9.41 31.02
CA SER A 219 -5.33 -8.31 31.84
C SER A 219 -4.73 -6.97 31.42
N LEU A 220 -5.29 -6.38 30.37
CA LEU A 220 -5.25 -4.93 30.16
C LEU A 220 -5.96 -4.27 31.35
N GLY A 221 -5.16 -3.77 32.29
CA GLY A 221 -5.64 -3.12 33.51
C GLY A 221 -6.39 -1.81 33.24
N ASP A 222 -7.15 -1.35 34.23
CA ASP A 222 -8.06 -0.22 34.13
C ASP A 222 -7.41 1.06 33.58
N THR A 223 -7.82 1.45 32.37
CA THR A 223 -7.80 2.84 31.91
C THR A 223 -9.16 3.22 31.37
N ALA A 224 -10.07 3.56 32.29
CA ALA A 224 -11.40 4.04 31.92
C ALA A 224 -11.33 5.36 31.15
N THR A 225 -12.16 5.49 30.10
CA THR A 225 -12.59 6.76 29.51
C THR A 225 -11.49 7.74 29.06
N ALA A 226 -10.52 7.28 28.28
CA ALA A 226 -9.68 8.17 27.47
C ALA A 226 -10.40 8.61 26.18
N SER A 227 -11.26 9.63 26.27
CA SER A 227 -11.79 10.30 25.06
C SER A 227 -10.64 10.89 24.24
N PRO A 228 -10.63 10.78 22.89
CA PRO A 228 -9.54 11.28 22.05
C PRO A 228 -9.52 12.81 21.97
N ARG A 229 -9.03 13.46 23.02
CA ARG A 229 -8.64 14.88 23.00
C ARG A 229 -7.30 15.02 22.28
N PHE A 230 -7.32 14.92 20.95
CA PHE A 230 -6.22 15.44 20.14
C PHE A 230 -6.11 16.95 20.36
N GLY A 231 -4.89 17.44 20.61
CA GLY A 231 -4.65 18.82 21.02
C GLY A 231 -4.96 19.82 19.91
N SER A 232 -5.48 20.99 20.31
CA SER A 232 -5.55 22.15 19.42
C SER A 232 -4.14 22.53 18.92
N PRO A 233 -3.98 23.00 17.67
CA PRO A 233 -2.74 23.62 17.26
C PRO A 233 -2.49 24.88 18.10
N LEU A 234 -1.24 25.07 18.53
CA LEU A 234 -0.82 26.31 19.17
C LEU A 234 -0.84 27.45 18.14
N GLY A 235 -1.60 28.50 18.44
CA GLY A 235 -1.48 29.78 17.74
C GLY A 235 -0.33 30.61 18.32
N ASN A 236 0.20 31.52 17.50
CA ASN A 236 1.04 32.64 17.95
C ASN A 236 0.17 33.72 18.62
#